data_AF-A0A3C1BMA9-F1
#
_entry.id   AF-A0A3C1BMA9-F1
#
_cell.length_a   1.000
_cell.length_b   1.000
_cell.length_c   1.000
_cell.angle_alpha   90.00
_cell.angle_beta   90.00
_cell.angle_gamma   90.00
#
_symmetry.space_group_name_H-M   'P 1'
#
loop_
_entity.id
_entity.type
_entity.pdbx_description
1 polymer ?
#
loop_
_entity_poly.entity_id
_entity_poly.type
_entity_poly.pdbx_seq_one_letter_code
_entity_poly.pdbx_strand_id
1 'polypeptide(L)'
;MSPDDARAVMTTTHLLAPAVQKVMDAPGLMLAQLNGSAAGQSVPHFHMHIIPRHNGLEMLGHGTQMADMDELAEIAMRIRAAI
;
A
#
# COMPACT_ATOMS: atom_id res chain seq x y z
N MET A 1 -6.38 -5.61 17.02
CA MET A 1 -5.36 -4.55 16.93
C MET A 1 -5.44 -3.73 18.19
N SER A 2 -4.34 -3.54 18.90
CA SER A 2 -4.28 -2.63 20.06
C SER A 2 -4.15 -1.17 19.60
N PRO A 3 -4.40 -0.17 20.47
CA PRO A 3 -4.10 1.24 20.15
C PRO A 3 -2.64 1.49 19.75
N ASP A 4 -1.70 0.73 20.34
CA ASP A 4 -0.28 0.86 20.04
C ASP A 4 0.06 0.32 18.65
N ASP A 5 -0.54 -0.80 18.24
CA ASP A 5 -0.40 -1.34 16.89
C ASP A 5 -0.95 -0.36 15.84
N ALA A 6 -2.12 0.25 16.13
CA ALA A 6 -2.75 1.21 15.25
C ALA A 6 -1.85 2.43 15.03
N ARG A 7 -1.25 2.94 16.11
CA ARG A 7 -0.27 4.02 16.06
C ARG A 7 0.96 3.61 15.24
N ALA A 8 1.52 2.44 15.50
CA ALA A 8 2.71 1.95 14.79
C ALA A 8 2.48 1.83 13.27
N VAL A 9 1.33 1.28 12.85
CA VAL A 9 0.97 1.19 11.43
C VAL A 9 0.82 2.58 10.82
N MET A 10 0.11 3.49 11.48
CA MET A 10 -0.11 4.83 10.92
C MET A 10 1.17 5.67 10.86
N THR A 11 2.05 5.56 11.86
CA THR A 11 3.38 6.19 11.83
C THR A 11 4.21 5.67 10.66
N THR A 12 4.21 4.36 10.44
CA THR A 12 4.91 3.74 9.30
C THR A 12 4.29 4.17 7.97
N THR A 13 2.95 4.25 7.91
CA THR A 13 2.22 4.70 6.71
C THR A 13 2.55 6.16 6.37
N HIS A 14 2.62 7.03 7.38
CA HIS A 14 3.01 8.43 7.21
C HIS A 14 4.43 8.58 6.66
N LEU A 15 5.36 7.74 7.11
CA LEU A 15 6.75 7.69 6.62
C LEU A 15 6.81 7.21 5.16
N LEU A 16 6.11 6.11 4.84
CA LEU A 16 6.24 5.44 3.54
C LEU A 16 5.44 6.12 2.43
N ALA A 17 4.27 6.71 2.73
CA ALA A 17 3.37 7.24 1.71
C ALA A 17 4.04 8.26 0.77
N PRO A 18 4.73 9.31 1.25
CA PRO A 18 5.40 10.27 0.37
C PRO A 18 6.50 9.63 -0.50
N ALA A 19 7.26 8.68 0.06
CA ALA A 19 8.31 7.96 -0.67
C ALA A 19 7.70 7.09 -1.80
N VAL A 20 6.61 6.37 -1.50
CA VAL A 20 5.85 5.60 -2.49
C VAL A 20 5.33 6.51 -3.59
N GLN A 21 4.70 7.64 -3.25
CA GLN A 21 4.16 8.57 -4.24
C GLN A 21 5.23 9.09 -5.19
N LYS A 22 6.38 9.49 -4.63
CA LYS A 22 7.52 10.00 -5.40
C LYS A 22 8.12 8.93 -6.31
N VAL A 23 8.40 7.74 -5.79
CA VAL A 23 9.02 6.64 -6.56
C VAL A 23 8.12 6.17 -7.69
N MET A 24 6.81 6.14 -7.46
CA MET A 24 5.82 5.69 -8.42
C MET A 24 5.32 6.82 -9.35
N ASP A 25 5.85 8.03 -9.21
CA ASP A 25 5.42 9.24 -9.93
C ASP A 25 3.89 9.35 -10.03
N ALA A 26 3.24 9.21 -8.87
CA ALA A 26 1.79 9.09 -8.79
C ALA A 26 1.14 10.43 -8.42
N PRO A 27 0.15 10.92 -9.19
CA PRO A 27 -0.53 12.18 -8.90
C PRO A 27 -1.35 12.13 -7.60
N GLY A 28 -1.67 10.93 -7.10
CA GLY A 28 -2.32 10.76 -5.81
C GLY A 28 -2.05 9.39 -5.18
N LEU A 29 -2.49 9.26 -3.93
CA LEU A 29 -2.46 8.01 -3.18
C LEU A 29 -3.86 7.69 -2.66
N MET A 30 -4.16 6.39 -2.59
CA MET A 30 -5.25 5.85 -1.79
C MET A 30 -4.67 5.06 -0.63
N LEU A 31 -5.08 5.40 0.59
CA LEU A 31 -4.80 4.60 1.78
C LEU A 31 -6.04 3.76 2.08
N ALA A 32 -5.88 2.44 2.17
CA ALA A 32 -7.00 1.53 2.36
C ALA A 32 -6.67 0.44 3.38
N GLN A 33 -7.63 0.14 4.23
CA GLN A 33 -7.59 -0.98 5.15
C GLN A 33 -8.95 -1.66 5.13
N LEU A 34 -8.95 -2.97 4.91
CA LEU A 34 -10.17 -3.76 4.70
C LEU A 34 -10.38 -4.70 5.89
N ASN A 35 -11.60 -4.74 6.44
CA ASN A 35 -11.97 -5.62 7.55
C ASN A 35 -13.04 -6.63 7.10
N GLY A 36 -12.68 -7.90 7.05
CA GLY A 36 -13.56 -8.99 6.64
C GLY A 36 -13.67 -9.16 5.13
N SER A 37 -14.06 -10.36 4.70
CA SER A 37 -14.16 -10.73 3.29
C SER A 37 -15.17 -9.88 2.51
N ALA A 38 -16.28 -9.48 3.16
CA ALA A 38 -17.28 -8.60 2.56
C ALA A 38 -16.74 -7.20 2.20
N ALA A 39 -15.69 -6.74 2.89
CA ALA A 39 -14.98 -5.51 2.55
C ALA A 39 -13.83 -5.75 1.55
N GLY A 40 -13.59 -6.98 1.11
CA GLY A 40 -12.53 -7.35 0.18
C GLY A 40 -11.22 -7.82 0.83
N GLN A 41 -11.16 -8.02 2.16
CA GLN A 41 -9.96 -8.56 2.81
C GLN A 41 -9.75 -10.03 2.44
N SER A 42 -8.62 -10.37 1.79
CA SER A 42 -8.29 -11.76 1.44
C SER A 42 -7.35 -12.45 2.45
N VAL A 43 -6.50 -11.68 3.14
CA VAL A 43 -5.60 -12.20 4.18
C VAL A 43 -6.11 -11.76 5.55
N PRO A 44 -6.42 -12.70 6.49
CA PRO A 44 -6.97 -12.39 7.81
C PRO A 44 -5.88 -11.89 8.78
N HIS A 45 -5.13 -10.88 8.35
CA HIS A 45 -4.12 -10.15 9.10
C HIS A 45 -4.33 -8.66 8.86
N PHE A 46 -4.19 -7.81 9.88
CA PHE A 46 -4.35 -6.37 9.70
C PHE A 46 -3.18 -5.83 8.86
N HIS A 47 -3.49 -5.07 7.80
CA HIS A 47 -2.48 -4.42 6.96
C HIS A 47 -3.06 -3.15 6.37
N MET A 48 -2.17 -2.17 6.11
CA MET A 48 -2.51 -0.93 5.43
C MET A 48 -1.98 -0.98 4.00
N HIS A 49 -2.83 -0.65 3.04
CA HIS A 49 -2.42 -0.42 1.67
C HIS A 49 -2.04 1.03 1.45
N ILE A 50 -0.93 1.25 0.75
CA ILE A 50 -0.56 2.52 0.14
C ILE A 50 -0.61 2.29 -1.36
N ILE A 51 -1.65 2.80 -2.02
CA ILE A 51 -1.94 2.50 -3.42
C ILE A 51 -1.69 3.76 -4.25
N PRO A 52 -0.64 3.80 -5.09
CA PRO A 52 -0.45 4.84 -6.09
C PRO A 52 -1.66 4.91 -7.03
N ARG A 53 -2.16 6.11 -7.32
CA ARG A 53 -3.33 6.33 -8.17
C ARG A 53 -3.02 7.26 -9.33
N HIS A 54 -3.45 6.86 -10.52
CA HIS A 54 -3.48 7.69 -11.73
C HIS A 54 -4.94 7.82 -12.22
N ASN A 55 -5.22 8.89 -12.95
CA ASN A 55 -6.56 9.14 -13.48
C ASN A 55 -7.00 8.03 -14.44
N GLY A 56 -8.29 7.66 -14.39
CA GLY A 56 -8.89 6.70 -15.32
C GLY A 56 -8.59 5.22 -15.04
N LEU A 57 -7.84 4.88 -13.98
CA LEU A 57 -7.59 3.49 -13.60
C LEU A 57 -8.74 2.91 -12.77
N GLU A 58 -9.37 1.85 -13.27
CA GLU A 58 -10.26 1.03 -12.45
C GLU A 58 -9.47 0.25 -11.39
N MET A 59 -10.07 0.09 -10.21
CA MET A 59 -9.48 -0.71 -9.14
C MET A 59 -9.87 -2.17 -9.33
N LEU A 60 -8.88 -3.05 -9.35
CA LEU A 60 -9.12 -4.48 -9.23
C LEU A 60 -9.44 -4.85 -7.78
N GLY A 61 -10.11 -5.99 -7.60
CA GLY A 61 -10.27 -6.61 -6.28
C GLY A 61 -8.91 -6.91 -5.64
N HIS A 62 -8.88 -6.94 -4.31
CA HIS A 62 -7.66 -7.16 -3.54
C HIS A 62 -7.01 -8.53 -3.85
N GLY A 63 -5.74 -8.51 -4.29
CA GLY A 63 -4.95 -9.72 -4.51
C GLY A 63 -5.32 -10.56 -5.73
N THR A 64 -5.95 -9.97 -6.75
CA THR A 64 -6.40 -10.71 -7.95
C THR A 64 -5.28 -11.00 -8.95
N GLN A 65 -4.19 -10.25 -8.93
CA GLN A 65 -3.05 -10.41 -9.84
C GLN A 65 -1.73 -10.34 -9.07
N MET A 66 -0.76 -11.13 -9.51
CA MET A 66 0.60 -11.10 -8.99
C MET A 66 1.50 -10.34 -9.95
N ALA A 67 2.24 -9.37 -9.41
CA ALA A 67 3.29 -8.67 -10.12
C ALA A 67 4.57 -9.51 -10.17
N ASP A 68 5.49 -9.11 -11.04
CA ASP A 68 6.82 -9.71 -11.11
C ASP A 68 7.63 -9.40 -9.85
N MET A 69 8.30 -10.40 -9.29
CA MET A 69 9.01 -10.25 -8.02
C MET A 69 10.30 -9.42 -8.13
N ASP A 70 10.96 -9.44 -9.30
CA ASP A 70 12.17 -8.64 -9.53
C ASP A 70 11.80 -7.16 -9.69
N GLU A 71 10.70 -6.87 -10.39
CA GLU A 71 10.12 -5.52 -10.45
C GLU A 71 9.78 -4.98 -9.05
N LEU A 72 9.11 -5.79 -8.22
CA LEU A 72 8.78 -5.44 -6.85
C LEU A 72 10.04 -5.19 -6.00
N ALA A 73 11.09 -5.98 -6.18
CA ALA A 73 12.35 -5.81 -5.46
C ALA A 73 13.05 -4.49 -5.82
N GLU A 74 13.03 -4.11 -7.11
CA GLU A 74 13.58 -2.84 -7.59
C GLU A 74 12.79 -1.65 -7.01
N ILE A 75 11.46 -1.69 -7.08
CA ILE A 75 10.59 -0.66 -6.49
C ILE A 75 10.86 -0.50 -5.00
N ALA A 76 10.95 -1.62 -4.27
CA ALA A 76 11.25 -1.60 -2.84
C ALA A 76 12.63 -0.99 -2.53
N MET A 77 13.64 -1.23 -3.37
CA MET A 77 14.96 -0.61 -3.23
C MET A 77 14.88 0.91 -3.40
N ARG A 78 14.15 1.38 -4.43
CA ARG A 78 13.94 2.80 -4.70
C ARG A 78 13.17 3.50 -3.58
N ILE A 79 12.15 2.85 -3.02
CA ILE A 79 11.41 3.35 -1.85
C ILE A 79 12.34 3.47 -0.65
N ARG A 80 13.12 2.43 -0.32
CA ARG A 80 14.08 2.48 0.79
C ARG A 80 15.09 3.62 0.67
N ALA A 81 15.53 3.93 -0.55
CA ALA A 81 16.46 5.03 -0.81
C ALA A 81 15.80 6.42 -0.74
N ALA A 82 14.47 6.50 -0.70
CA ALA A 82 13.69 7.74 -0.71
C ALA A 82 13.07 8.11 0.65
N ILE A 83 13.38 7.35 1.70
CA ILE A 83 12.93 7.56 3.09
C ILE A 83 14.04 8.25 3.88
#